data_AF-A0A6B3HFQ4-F1
#
_entry.id   AF-A0A6B3HFQ4-F1
#
_cell.length_a   1.000
_cell.length_b   1.000
_cell.length_c   1.000
_cell.angle_alpha   90.00
_cell.angle_beta   90.00
_cell.angle_gamma   90.00
#
_symmetry.space_group_name_H-M   'P 1'
#
loop_
_entity.id
_entity.type
_entity.pdbx_description
1 polymer ?
#
loop_
_entity_poly.entity_id
_entity_poly.type
_entity_poly.pdbx_seq_one_letter_code
_entity_poly.pdbx_strand_id
1 'polypeptide(L)'
;MDRDITATATTTPPQGPEGDVDAGAYEVLRRRLSAQAGELVRRAEALNVRRTEEFGSTELRLLATEQVRTEHASVPRDLVAVGGQLLFGFER
;
A
#
# COMPACT_ATOMS: atom_id res chain seq x y z
N MET A 1 -53.23 6.95 -0.28
CA MET A 1 -53.78 6.04 -1.29
C MET A 1 -52.88 6.16 -2.51
N ASP A 2 -51.88 5.34 -2.77
CA ASP A 2 -51.36 4.12 -2.14
C ASP A 2 -49.84 4.15 -2.32
N ARG A 3 -49.10 3.88 -1.25
CA ARG A 3 -47.68 3.55 -1.35
C ARG A 3 -47.57 2.09 -0.96
N ASP A 4 -47.84 1.22 -1.93
CA ASP A 4 -47.45 -0.17 -1.85
C ASP A 4 -45.92 -0.23 -1.97
N ILE A 5 -45.30 -0.22 -0.80
CA ILE A 5 -43.93 -0.64 -0.56
C ILE A 5 -43.82 -2.11 -0.96
N THR A 6 -43.44 -2.34 -2.23
CA THR A 6 -43.07 -3.67 -2.71
C THR A 6 -41.94 -4.19 -1.84
N ALA A 7 -42.25 -5.29 -1.15
CA ALA A 7 -41.39 -6.04 -0.27
C ALA A 7 -39.99 -6.23 -0.85
N THR A 8 -38.98 -5.95 -0.03
CA THR A 8 -37.62 -6.42 -0.25
C THR A 8 -37.66 -7.93 -0.35
N ALA A 9 -37.61 -8.46 -1.57
CA ALA A 9 -37.42 -9.87 -1.81
C ALA A 9 -36.04 -10.25 -1.26
N THR A 10 -36.00 -10.78 -0.04
CA THR A 10 -34.89 -11.58 0.46
C THR A 10 -34.67 -12.70 -0.55
N THR A 11 -33.70 -12.51 -1.44
CA THR A 11 -33.25 -13.58 -2.34
C THR A 11 -32.43 -14.51 -1.46
N THR A 12 -33.13 -15.43 -0.80
CA THR A 12 -32.52 -16.62 -0.22
C THR A 12 -31.87 -17.40 -1.38
N PRO A 13 -30.55 -17.65 -1.36
CA PRO A 13 -29.91 -18.40 -2.43
C PRO A 13 -30.52 -19.80 -2.49
N PRO A 14 -30.63 -20.39 -3.70
CA PRO A 14 -31.27 -21.70 -3.88
C PRO A 14 -30.53 -22.74 -3.02
N GLN A 15 -31.20 -23.22 -1.98
CA GLN A 15 -30.74 -24.32 -1.14
C GLN A 15 -31.03 -25.64 -1.89
N GLY A 16 -30.27 -25.87 -2.95
CA GLY A 16 -30.21 -27.13 -3.69
C GLY A 16 -28.79 -27.71 -3.62
N PRO A 17 -28.58 -28.96 -4.08
CA PRO A 17 -27.26 -29.61 -4.07
C PRO A 17 -26.16 -28.79 -4.79
N GLU A 18 -26.54 -27.88 -5.69
CA GLU A 18 -25.64 -26.96 -6.37
C GLU A 18 -25.04 -25.89 -5.43
N GLY A 19 -25.79 -25.40 -4.44
CA GLY A 19 -25.31 -24.40 -3.48
C GLY A 19 -24.29 -24.95 -2.47
N ASP A 20 -24.40 -26.23 -2.13
CA ASP A 20 -23.44 -26.92 -1.26
C ASP A 20 -22.12 -27.21 -2.01
N VAL A 21 -22.21 -27.56 -3.29
CA VAL A 21 -21.06 -27.70 -4.19
C VAL A 21 -20.36 -26.35 -4.41
N ASP A 22 -21.11 -25.27 -4.58
CA ASP A 22 -20.57 -23.92 -4.76
C ASP A 22 -19.93 -23.36 -3.48
N ALA A 23 -20.53 -23.63 -2.31
CA ALA A 23 -19.92 -23.34 -1.01
C ALA A 23 -18.59 -24.10 -0.81
N GLY A 24 -18.53 -25.38 -1.21
CA GLY A 24 -17.31 -26.17 -1.20
C GLY A 24 -16.23 -25.64 -2.15
N ALA A 25 -16.62 -25.19 -3.35
CA ALA A 25 -15.71 -24.59 -4.33
C ALA A 25 -15.14 -23.26 -3.82
N TYR A 26 -15.98 -22.41 -3.21
CA TYR A 26 -15.57 -21.14 -2.61
C TYR A 26 -14.55 -21.35 -1.48
N GLU A 27 -14.79 -22.28 -0.55
CA GLU A 27 -13.86 -22.55 0.55
C GLU A 27 -12.50 -23.07 0.05
N VAL A 28 -12.50 -23.86 -1.03
CA VAL A 28 -11.24 -24.30 -1.67
C VAL A 28 -10.47 -23.11 -2.24
N LEU A 29 -11.14 -22.20 -2.95
CA LEU A 29 -10.52 -20.99 -3.50
C LEU A 29 -10.01 -20.08 -2.38
N ARG A 30 -10.81 -19.87 -1.34
CA ARG A 30 -10.45 -19.06 -0.17
C ARG A 30 -9.22 -19.60 0.55
N ARG A 31 -9.14 -20.92 0.76
CA ARG A 31 -7.97 -21.57 1.35
C ARG A 31 -6.72 -21.38 0.49
N ARG A 32 -6.84 -21.54 -0.84
CA ARG A 32 -5.73 -21.34 -1.78
C ARG A 32 -5.23 -19.89 -1.76
N LEU A 33 -6.14 -18.93 -1.80
CA LEU A 33 -5.80 -17.51 -1.76
C LEU A 33 -5.12 -17.14 -0.44
N SER A 34 -5.61 -17.66 0.68
CA SER A 34 -5.01 -17.44 2.00
C SER A 34 -3.59 -18.00 2.08
N ALA A 35 -3.35 -19.19 1.51
CA ALA A 35 -2.02 -19.79 1.45
C ALA A 35 -1.06 -18.95 0.58
N GLN A 36 -1.53 -18.44 -0.56
CA GLN A 36 -0.74 -17.57 -1.45
C GLN A 36 -0.42 -16.22 -0.79
N ALA A 37 -1.38 -15.63 -0.07
CA ALA A 37 -1.16 -14.40 0.69
C ALA A 37 -0.09 -14.61 1.78
N GLY A 38 -0.14 -15.73 2.50
CA GLY A 38 0.88 -16.08 3.50
C GLY A 38 2.28 -16.25 2.90
N GLU A 39 2.39 -16.90 1.74
CA GLU A 39 3.66 -17.01 1.01
C GLU A 39 4.19 -15.63 0.60
N LEU A 40 3.31 -14.76 0.09
CA LEU A 40 3.68 -13.42 -0.34
C LEU A 40 4.21 -12.59 0.83
N VAL A 41 3.51 -12.59 1.96
CA VAL A 41 3.93 -11.89 3.19
C VAL A 41 5.32 -12.35 3.62
N ARG A 42 5.54 -13.67 3.71
CA ARG A 42 6.85 -14.20 4.11
C ARG A 42 7.97 -13.78 3.16
N ARG A 43 7.73 -13.78 1.85
CA ARG A 43 8.74 -13.31 0.88
C ARG A 43 9.01 -11.81 0.98
N ALA A 44 7.97 -11.01 1.19
CA ALA A 44 8.08 -9.57 1.34
C ALA A 44 8.87 -9.22 2.62
N GLU A 45 8.61 -9.92 3.72
CA GLU A 45 9.36 -9.76 4.98
C GLU A 45 10.82 -10.15 4.81
N ALA A 46 11.11 -11.30 4.20
CA ALA A 46 12.49 -11.73 3.93
C ALA A 46 13.26 -10.72 3.06
N LEU A 47 12.59 -10.17 2.04
CA LEU A 47 13.16 -9.11 1.21
C LEU A 47 13.41 -7.83 2.03
N ASN A 48 12.46 -7.45 2.88
CA ASN A 48 12.59 -6.26 3.72
C ASN A 48 13.73 -6.41 4.73
N VAL A 49 13.90 -7.58 5.35
CA VAL A 49 15.03 -7.88 6.23
C VAL A 49 16.35 -7.71 5.48
N ARG A 50 16.49 -8.37 4.32
CA ARG A 50 17.69 -8.20 3.48
C ARG A 50 17.92 -6.76 3.07
N ARG A 51 16.86 -6.02 2.72
CA ARG A 51 16.95 -4.59 2.40
C ARG A 51 17.47 -3.80 3.60
N THR A 52 16.95 -4.04 4.80
CA THR A 52 17.39 -3.35 6.01
C THR A 52 18.84 -3.72 6.37
N GLU A 53 19.27 -4.95 6.17
CA GLU A 53 20.66 -5.39 6.38
C GLU A 53 21.63 -4.74 5.39
N GLU A 54 21.30 -4.78 4.09
CA GLU A 54 22.17 -4.28 3.02
C GLU A 54 22.23 -2.75 2.97
N PHE A 55 21.08 -2.09 3.10
CA PHE A 55 21.00 -0.64 2.99
C PHE A 55 21.13 0.07 4.33
N GLY A 56 20.97 -0.65 5.44
CA GLY A 56 20.84 -0.07 6.77
C GLY A 56 19.58 0.79 6.86
N SER A 57 18.73 0.61 7.88
CA SER A 57 17.95 1.77 8.30
C SER A 57 18.93 2.76 8.93
N THR A 58 19.53 3.64 8.12
CA THR A 58 20.06 4.87 8.70
C THR A 58 18.84 5.56 9.27
N GLU A 59 18.70 5.55 10.59
CA GLU A 59 17.64 6.29 11.27
C GLU A 59 17.80 7.75 10.83
N LEU A 60 16.89 8.19 9.97
CA LEU A 60 16.84 9.58 9.52
C LEU A 60 16.23 10.39 10.67
N ARG A 61 17.06 10.70 11.66
CA ARG A 61 16.71 11.64 12.71
C ARG A 61 16.91 13.05 12.18
N LEU A 62 15.84 13.83 12.17
CA LEU A 62 15.91 15.26 11.83
C LEU A 62 16.87 15.95 12.82
N LEU A 63 18.03 16.37 12.33
CA LEU A 63 19.03 17.07 13.13
C LEU A 63 18.70 18.56 13.27
N ALA A 64 18.22 19.18 12.19
CA ALA A 64 17.86 20.58 12.12
C ALA A 64 16.94 20.83 10.92
N THR A 65 16.17 21.92 10.98
CA THR A 65 15.40 22.47 9.86
C THR A 65 15.84 23.90 9.66
N GLU A 66 16.29 24.24 8.45
CA GLU A 66 16.73 25.57 8.08
C GLU A 66 15.95 26.09 6.88
N GLN A 67 15.84 27.41 6.73
CA GLN A 67 15.25 28.05 5.55
C GLN A 67 16.37 28.54 4.62
N VAL A 68 16.35 28.06 3.37
CA VAL A 68 17.25 28.53 2.31
C VAL A 68 16.57 29.67 1.56
N ARG A 69 17.21 30.83 1.48
CA ARG A 69 16.78 31.96 0.66
C ARG A 69 17.59 32.00 -0.63
N THR A 70 16.90 32.01 -1.76
CA THR A 70 17.49 32.22 -3.09
C THR A 70 17.24 33.67 -3.54
N GLU A 71 18.11 34.19 -4.41
CA GLU A 71 17.94 35.56 -4.96
C GLU A 71 16.70 35.67 -5.86
N HIS A 72 16.33 34.57 -6.52
CA HIS A 72 15.21 34.49 -7.44
C HIS A 72 14.15 33.52 -6.91
N ALA A 73 12.88 33.75 -7.28
CA ALA A 73 11.84 32.75 -7.10
C ALA A 73 12.19 31.51 -7.93
N SER A 74 12.25 30.34 -7.29
CA SER A 74 12.69 29.10 -7.92
C SER A 74 12.01 27.90 -7.26
N VAL A 75 11.73 26.86 -8.04
CA VAL A 75 11.14 25.61 -7.54
C VAL A 75 12.28 24.60 -7.31
N PRO A 76 12.46 24.08 -6.08
CA PRO A 76 13.51 23.11 -5.78
C PRO A 76 13.29 21.80 -6.55
N ARG A 77 14.34 21.31 -7.20
CA ARG A 77 14.37 20.01 -7.87
C ARG A 77 15.31 19.02 -7.20
N ASP A 78 16.46 19.50 -6.71
CA ASP A 78 17.42 18.67 -6.00
C ASP A 78 18.28 19.49 -5.02
N LEU A 79 18.82 18.82 -4.00
CA LEU A 79 19.65 19.43 -2.97
C LEU A 79 20.76 18.47 -2.54
N VAL A 80 22.02 18.83 -2.79
CA VAL A 80 23.18 17.96 -2.49
C VAL A 80 24.26 18.74 -1.74
N ALA A 81 24.76 18.18 -0.65
CA ALA A 81 25.92 18.73 0.06
C ALA A 81 27.23 18.20 -0.55
N VAL A 82 28.10 19.09 -1.03
CA VAL A 82 29.41 18.76 -1.61
C VAL A 82 30.47 19.66 -0.99
N GLY A 83 31.46 19.09 -0.31
CA GLY A 83 32.60 19.85 0.21
C GLY A 83 32.24 20.97 1.18
N GLY A 84 31.18 20.82 1.98
CA GLY A 84 30.69 21.86 2.91
C GLY A 84 29.86 22.96 2.23
N GLN A 85 29.63 22.87 0.92
CA GLN A 85 28.72 23.72 0.18
C GLN A 85 27.43 22.97 -0.13
N LEU A 86 26.34 23.72 -0.28
CA LEU A 86 25.04 23.17 -0.66
C LEU A 86 24.76 23.51 -2.13
N LEU A 87 24.69 22.48 -2.97
CA LEU A 87 24.25 22.61 -4.35
C LEU A 87 22.72 22.53 -4.38
N PHE A 88 22.11 23.60 -4.88
CA PHE A 88 20.67 23.73 -5.04
C PHE A 88 20.31 23.65 -6.52
N GLY A 89 19.71 22.52 -6.93
CA GLY A 89 19.16 22.33 -8.26
C GLY A 89 17.75 22.90 -8.34
N PHE A 90 17.48 23.74 -9.34
CA PHE A 90 16.18 24.37 -9.52
C PHE A 90 15.72 24.35 -10.98
N GLU A 91 14.41 24.40 -11.17
CA GLU A 91 13.79 24.65 -12.47
C GLU A 91 13.44 26.13 -12.59
N ARG A 92 13.63 26.68 -13.79
CA ARG A 92 13.36 28.08 -14.12
C ARG A 92 11.98 28.25 -14.72
#